data_AF-A0A914XA94-F1
#
_entry.id   AF-A0A914XA94-F1
#
_cell.length_a   1.000
_cell.length_b   1.000
_cell.length_c   1.000
_cell.angle_alpha   90.00
_cell.angle_beta   90.00
_cell.angle_gamma   90.00
#
_symmetry.space_group_name_H-M   'P 1'
#
loop_
_entity.id
_entity.type
_entity.pdbx_description
1 polymer ?
#
loop_
_entity_poly.entity_id
_entity_poly.type
_entity_poly.pdbx_seq_one_letter_code
_entity_poly.pdbx_strand_id
1 'polypeptide(L)' 'ELKFLSPYSYMLNPAENVFSKVKASAKRILSGPEGEQTLRGVIQESVGTVSQQDCANYVINMMSKLPMAVAGQPFVN' A
#
# COMPACT_ATOMS: atom_id res chain seq x y z
N GLU A 1 2.15 -19.41 -6.29
CA GLU A 1 2.99 -19.19 -7.49
C GLU A 1 3.78 -17.90 -7.29
N LEU A 2 5.08 -17.89 -7.56
CA LEU A 2 5.90 -16.68 -7.48
C LEU A 2 5.69 -15.87 -8.77
N LYS A 3 5.34 -14.58 -8.65
CA LYS A 3 5.20 -13.68 -9.79
C LYS A 3 6.44 -12.80 -9.91
N PHE A 4 6.88 -12.54 -11.14
CA PHE A 4 7.98 -11.61 -11.41
C PHE A 4 7.50 -10.17 -11.22
N LEU A 5 8.33 -9.37 -10.55
CA LEU A 5 8.16 -7.92 -10.43
C LEU A 5 9.48 -7.28 -10.88
N SER A 6 9.42 -6.43 -11.90
CA SER A 6 10.59 -5.72 -12.40
C SER A 6 11.13 -4.74 -11.35
N PRO A 7 12.46 -4.49 -11.33
CA PRO A 7 13.05 -3.46 -10.48
C PRO A 7 12.36 -2.10 -10.63
N TYR A 8 12.33 -1.32 -9.55
CA TYR A 8 11.75 0.04 -9.51
C TYR A 8 10.28 0.17 -9.94
N SER A 9 9.55 -0.95 -10.01
CA SER A 9 8.16 -1.00 -10.49
C SER A 9 7.15 -0.95 -9.33
N TYR A 10 7.33 -0.01 -8.40
CA TYR A 10 6.50 0.10 -7.19
C TYR A 10 4.99 0.21 -7.49
N MET A 11 4.63 0.83 -8.61
CA MET A 11 3.24 0.95 -9.06
C MET A 11 2.58 -0.38 -9.46
N LEU A 12 3.38 -1.40 -9.75
CA LEU A 12 2.93 -2.76 -10.06
C LEU A 12 2.95 -3.67 -8.83
N ASN A 13 3.31 -3.14 -7.65
CA ASN A 13 3.30 -3.87 -6.39
C ASN A 13 2.10 -3.42 -5.54
N PRO A 14 1.02 -4.21 -5.43
CA PRO A 14 -0.14 -3.82 -4.65
C PRO A 14 0.17 -3.67 -3.14
N ALA A 15 1.24 -4.33 -2.65
CA ALA A 15 1.69 -4.18 -1.27
C ALA A 15 2.14 -2.74 -0.94
N GLU A 16 2.61 -1.97 -1.93
CA GLU A 16 2.97 -0.54 -1.73
C GLU A 16 1.76 0.30 -1.31
N ASN A 17 0.57 -0.02 -1.82
CA ASN A 17 -0.67 0.65 -1.43
C ASN A 17 -1.06 0.29 0.01
N VAL A 18 -0.89 -0.98 0.39
CA VAL A 18 -1.10 -1.45 1.77
C VAL A 18 -0.15 -0.72 2.71
N PHE A 19 1.16 -0.69 2.41
CA PHE A 19 2.14 0.02 3.23
C PHE A 19 1.85 1.51 3.30
N SER A 20 1.40 2.13 2.20
CA SER A 20 1.03 3.54 2.19
C SER A 20 -0.16 3.83 3.13
N LYS A 21 -1.21 2.99 3.11
CA LYS A 21 -2.35 3.12 4.01
C LYS A 21 -1.97 2.88 5.47
N VAL A 22 -1.21 1.83 5.75
CA VAL A 22 -0.69 1.51 7.10
C VAL A 22 0.15 2.67 7.63
N LYS A 23 1.06 3.22 6.81
CA LYS A 23 1.89 4.36 7.18
C LYS A 23 1.06 5.61 7.46
N ALA A 24 0.04 5.89 6.65
CA ALA A 24 -0.86 7.02 6.88
C ALA A 24 -1.65 6.86 8.19
N SER A 25 -2.13 5.65 8.48
CA SER A 25 -2.80 5.33 9.75
C SER A 25 -1.86 5.49 10.94
N ALA A 26 -0.67 4.89 10.87
CA ALA A 26 0.33 4.96 11.94
C ALA A 26 0.73 6.40 12.25
N LYS A 27 0.92 7.24 11.22
CA LYS A 27 1.19 8.67 11.38
C LYS A 27 0.06 9.37 12.13
N ARG A 28 -1.20 9.05 11.83
CA ARG A 28 -2.36 9.63 12.50
C ARG A 28 -2.40 9.27 13.98
N ILE A 29 -2.17 8.00 14.31
CA ILE A 29 -2.14 7.50 15.70
C ILE A 29 -1.01 8.16 16.49
N LEU A 30 0.22 8.15 15.94
CA LEU A 30 1.40 8.73 16.57
C LEU A 30 1.34 10.25 16.75
N SER A 31 0.54 10.94 15.92
CA SER A 31 0.32 12.38 16.01
C SER A 31 -0.83 12.73 16.96
N GLY A 32 -1.51 11.72 17.52
CA GLY A 32 -2.60 11.88 18.47
C GLY A 32 -2.11 12.18 19.90
N PRO A 33 -3.01 12.61 20.79
CA PRO A 33 -2.69 12.92 22.19
C PRO A 33 -2.30 11.69 23.02
N GLU A 34 -2.57 10.47 22.53
CA GLU A 34 -2.20 9.20 23.18
C GLU A 34 -0.74 8.80 22.93
N GLY A 35 0.18 9.69 23.29
CA GLY A 35 1.63 9.59 23.01
C GLY A 35 2.38 8.43 23.69
N GLU A 36 1.68 7.43 24.23
CA GLU A 36 2.28 6.29 24.95
C GLU A 36 1.89 4.92 24.36
N GLN A 37 1.49 4.88 23.07
CA GLN A 37 1.31 3.60 22.39
C GLN A 37 2.65 3.01 21.94
N THR A 38 2.87 1.73 22.26
CA THR A 38 4.04 1.00 21.76
C THR A 38 4.00 0.92 20.23
N LEU A 39 5.17 0.98 19.57
CA LEU A 39 5.27 0.86 18.10
C LEU A 39 4.58 -0.40 17.57
N ARG A 40 4.63 -1.51 18.31
CA ARG A 40 3.95 -2.76 17.97
C ARG A 40 2.43 -2.59 17.94
N GLY A 41 1.85 -1.92 18.93
CA GLY A 41 0.41 -1.62 18.99
C GLY A 41 -0.03 -0.76 17.81
N VAL A 42 0.71 0.32 17.54
CA VAL A 42 0.45 1.22 16.41
C VAL A 42 0.47 0.46 15.08
N ILE A 43 1.43 -0.44 14.87
CA ILE A 43 1.50 -1.26 13.65
C ILE A 43 0.28 -2.19 13.57
N GLN A 44 -0.06 -2.91 14.65
CA GLN A 44 -1.19 -3.83 14.66
C GLN A 44 -2.52 -3.11 14.36
N GLU A 45 -2.76 -1.97 15.02
CA GLU A 45 -3.95 -1.15 14.79
C GLU A 45 -3.98 -0.63 13.34
N SER A 46 -2.85 -0.13 12.84
CA SER A 46 -2.76 0.41 11.48
C SER A 46 -3.00 -0.65 10.41
N VAL A 47 -2.48 -1.86 10.60
CA VAL A 47 -2.77 -3.01 9.72
C VAL A 47 -4.25 -3.37 9.75
N GLY A 48 -4.89 -3.29 10.92
CA GLY A 48 -6.33 -3.50 11.06
C GLY A 48 -7.22 -2.55 10.25
N THR A 49 -6.69 -1.40 9.81
CA THR A 49 -7.43 -0.45 8.96
C THR A 49 -7.52 -0.85 7.48
N VAL A 50 -6.79 -1.88 7.06
CA VAL A 50 -6.79 -2.38 5.69
C VAL A 50 -7.92 -3.39 5.53
N SER A 51 -8.94 -3.02 4.76
CA SER A 51 -10.09 -3.89 4.49
C SER A 51 -9.84 -4.81 3.31
N GLN A 52 -10.67 -5.85 3.19
CA GLN A 52 -10.69 -6.71 2.00
C GLN A 52 -11.02 -5.92 0.72
N GLN A 53 -11.90 -4.91 0.82
CA GLN A 53 -12.25 -4.05 -0.31
C GLN A 53 -11.06 -3.20 -0.76
N ASP A 54 -10.26 -2.69 0.17
CA ASP A 54 -9.02 -1.98 -0.16
C ASP A 54 -8.08 -2.89 -0.97
N CYS A 55 -7.86 -4.12 -0.50
CA CYS A 55 -7.01 -5.09 -1.19
C CYS A 55 -7.50 -5.39 -2.60
N ALA A 56 -8.80 -5.59 -2.79
CA ALA A 56 -9.40 -5.79 -4.11
C ALA A 56 -9.15 -4.58 -5.02
N ASN A 57 -9.37 -3.36 -4.51
CA ASN A 57 -9.14 -2.13 -5.25
C ASN A 57 -7.65 -1.94 -5.62
N TYR A 58 -6.72 -2.32 -4.75
CA TYR A 58 -5.27 -2.24 -5.03
C TYR A 58 -4.85 -3.18 -6.15
N VAL A 59 -5.41 -4.39 -6.20
CA VAL A 59 -5.17 -5.32 -7.31
C VAL A 59 -5.76 -4.77 -8.61
N ILE A 60 -6.99 -4.24 -8.59
CA ILE A 60 -7.61 -3.62 -9.77
C ILE A 60 -6.76 -2.45 -10.29
N ASN A 61 -6.28 -1.58 -9.39
CA ASN A 61 -5.41 -0.46 -9.73
C ASN A 61 -4.04 -0.92 -10.30
N MET A 62 -3.47 -2.00 -9.79
CA MET A 62 -2.27 -2.60 -10.37
C MET A 62 -2.55 -3.11 -11.79
N MET A 63 -3.67 -3.80 -11.99
CA MET A 63 -4.07 -4.36 -13.29
C MET A 63 -4.33 -3.27 -14.34
N SER A 64 -4.92 -2.13 -13.96
CA SER A 64 -5.16 -1.00 -14.88
C SER A 64 -3.87 -0.34 -15.36
N LYS A 65 -2.77 -0.47 -14.60
CA LYS A 65 -1.45 0.08 -14.93
C LYS A 65 -0.60 -0.86 -15.79
N LEU A 66 -0.89 -2.16 -15.83
CA LEU A 66 -0.13 -3.13 -16.61
C LEU A 66 -0.03 -2.79 -18.10
N PRO A 67 -1.11 -2.38 -18.82
CA PRO A 67 -1.02 -2.06 -20.24
C PRO A 67 0.00 -0.94 -20.53
N MET A 68 0.04 0.10 -19.70
CA MET A 68 1.00 1.20 -19.84
C MET A 68 2.44 0.72 -19.61
N ALA A 69 2.65 -0.11 -18.59
CA ALA A 69 3.96 -0.69 -18.29
C ALA A 69 4.47 -1.56 -19.45
N VAL A 70 3.60 -2.38 -20.03
CA VAL A 70 3.91 -3.21 -21.21
C VAL A 70 4.23 -2.34 -22.42
N ALA A 71 3.54 -1.21 -22.59
CA ALA A 71 3.81 -0.25 -23.66
C ALA A 71 5.07 0.61 -23.41
N GLY A 72 5.78 0.42 -22.29
CA GLY A 72 6.93 1.25 -21.91
C GLY A 72 6.58 2.70 -21.61
N GLN A 73 5.30 2.98 -21.34
CA GLN A 73 4.83 4.33 -21.05
C GLN A 73 5.05 4.65 -19.57
N PRO A 74 5.43 5.90 -19.24
CA PRO A 74 5.53 6.33 -17.87
C PRO A 74 4.15 6.28 -17.21
N PHE A 75 4.10 5.90 -15.93
CA PHE A 75 2.88 6.06 -15.17
C PHE A 75 2.59 7.54 -14.94
N VAL A 76 1.41 7.99 -15.36
CA VAL A 76 0.93 9.35 -15.11
C VAL A 76 0.07 9.31 -13.84
N ASN A 77 0.39 10.17 -12.87
CA ASN A 77 -0.39 10.34 -11.64
C ASN A 77 -1.66 11.15 -11.89
#